data_AF-A0A9R1C271-F1
#
_entry.id   AF-A0A9R1C271-F1
#
_cell.length_a   1.000
_cell.length_b   1.000
_cell.length_c   1.000
_cell.angle_alpha   90.00
_cell.angle_beta   90.00
_cell.angle_gamma   90.00
#
_symmetry.space_group_name_H-M   'P 1'
#
loop_
_entity.id
_entity.type
_entity.pdbx_description
1 polymer ?
#
loop_
_entity_poly.entity_id
_entity_poly.type
_entity_poly.pdbx_seq_one_letter_code
_entity_poly.pdbx_strand_id
1 'polypeptide(L)'
;MSSSSAAASVPGAAPADALRRNRIISSKLYFDVPGSKAPVVYSTAYDIAFLGIEKMHPFDSSKWGRICRFLTKEGHLEKNRVVEPLEASREDLLVVHTEAYLNSLKSSFRVAAIVEVPPLTLMPNWLVQQRLLYPFRKQVGGSILSAKLALERGWAINVGGGFHHCSAEEGGGFCAYADISLCIQFAFVRLDISRVMIIDLDAHQGNGHEKDFANDGRVYILDMYNAGIYPFVRTTI
;
A
#
# COMPACT_ATOMS: atom_id res chain seq x y z
N MET A 1 14.62 5.51 47.73
CA MET A 1 13.75 4.44 47.20
C MET A 1 13.53 4.73 45.72
N SER A 2 14.36 4.15 44.85
CA SER A 2 14.25 4.31 43.39
C SER A 2 13.51 3.11 42.82
N SER A 3 12.26 3.28 42.44
CA SER A 3 11.50 2.26 41.71
C SER A 3 11.84 2.34 40.22
N SER A 4 12.66 1.40 39.73
CA SER A 4 12.75 1.15 38.30
C SER A 4 11.52 0.37 37.84
N SER A 5 10.72 0.96 36.95
CA SER A 5 9.67 0.24 36.24
C SER A 5 10.31 -0.48 35.05
N ALA A 6 10.65 -1.76 35.22
CA ALA A 6 10.94 -2.62 34.10
C ALA A 6 9.65 -2.84 33.31
N ALA A 7 9.63 -2.39 32.06
CA ALA A 7 8.56 -2.71 31.12
C ALA A 7 8.56 -4.24 30.89
N ALA A 8 7.49 -4.90 31.30
CA ALA A 8 7.29 -6.32 31.06
C ALA A 8 7.05 -6.54 29.55
N SER A 9 7.95 -7.29 28.91
CA SER A 9 7.76 -7.76 27.54
C SER A 9 6.67 -8.83 27.52
N VAL A 10 5.74 -8.71 26.58
CA VAL A 10 4.67 -9.69 26.38
C VAL A 10 5.28 -10.99 25.82
N PRO A 11 5.11 -12.16 26.48
CA PRO A 11 5.85 -13.40 26.15
C PRO A 11 5.58 -14.00 24.75
N GLY A 12 4.63 -13.44 23.98
CA GLY A 12 4.27 -13.90 22.63
C GLY A 12 4.75 -13.01 21.47
N ALA A 13 5.36 -11.85 21.74
CA ALA A 13 5.72 -10.88 20.69
C ALA A 13 6.99 -11.28 19.90
N ALA A 14 7.99 -11.85 20.57
CA ALA A 14 9.29 -12.16 19.95
C ALA A 14 9.22 -13.16 18.76
N PRO A 15 8.40 -14.23 18.80
CA PRO A 15 8.27 -15.14 17.65
C PRO A 15 7.57 -14.51 16.44
N ALA A 16 6.53 -13.68 16.69
CA ALA A 16 5.77 -13.02 15.63
C ALA A 16 6.62 -11.94 14.93
N ASP A 17 7.40 -11.18 15.70
CA ASP A 17 8.32 -10.17 15.17
C ASP A 17 9.47 -10.82 14.38
N ALA A 18 10.00 -11.95 14.84
CA ALA A 18 11.00 -12.72 14.11
C ALA A 18 10.45 -13.25 12.77
N LEU A 19 9.23 -13.79 12.76
CA LEU A 19 8.58 -14.25 11.53
C LEU A 19 8.35 -13.10 10.55
N ARG A 20 7.84 -11.95 11.02
CA ARG A 20 7.67 -10.74 10.21
C ARG A 20 8.99 -10.29 9.59
N ARG A 21 10.05 -10.23 10.39
CA ARG A 21 11.39 -9.86 9.94
C ARG A 21 11.90 -10.84 8.87
N ASN A 22 11.71 -12.14 9.07
CA ASN A 22 12.11 -13.16 8.10
C ASN A 22 11.38 -13.01 6.76
N ARG A 23 10.06 -12.78 6.78
CA ARG A 23 9.27 -12.48 5.57
C ARG A 23 9.87 -11.31 4.81
N ILE A 24 10.12 -10.19 5.49
CA ILE A 24 10.71 -8.99 4.88
C ILE A 24 12.10 -9.27 4.29
N ILE A 25 12.98 -9.96 5.02
CA ILE A 25 14.35 -10.24 4.55
C ILE A 25 14.34 -11.18 3.33
N SER A 26 13.41 -12.14 3.30
CA SER A 26 13.28 -13.10 2.20
C SER A 26 12.58 -12.53 0.95
N SER A 27 11.97 -11.35 1.07
CA SER A 27 11.23 -10.71 0.00
C SER A 27 12.11 -10.35 -1.19
N LYS A 28 11.53 -10.45 -2.40
CA LYS A 28 12.18 -10.08 -3.66
C LYS A 28 11.81 -8.67 -4.14
N LEU A 29 10.96 -7.95 -3.40
CA LEU A 29 10.47 -6.63 -3.79
C LEU A 29 11.57 -5.55 -3.80
N TYR A 30 12.69 -5.80 -3.11
CA TYR A 30 13.89 -4.98 -3.17
C TYR A 30 14.86 -5.57 -4.20
N PHE A 31 15.15 -4.80 -5.25
CA PHE A 31 16.12 -5.17 -6.27
C PHE A 31 16.89 -3.93 -6.75
N ASP A 32 18.00 -4.18 -7.45
CA ASP A 32 18.83 -3.12 -7.99
C ASP A 32 18.19 -2.49 -9.23
N VAL A 33 18.04 -1.18 -9.19
CA VAL A 33 17.45 -0.40 -10.28
C VAL A 33 18.58 0.41 -10.94
N PRO A 34 18.83 0.24 -12.25
CA PRO A 34 19.87 0.98 -12.95
C PRO A 34 19.76 2.49 -12.76
N GLY A 35 20.91 3.17 -12.65
CA GLY A 35 20.97 4.63 -12.49
C GLY A 35 20.37 5.42 -13.67
N SER A 36 20.23 4.79 -14.84
CA SER A 36 19.57 5.38 -16.00
C SER A 36 18.04 5.51 -15.83
N LYS A 37 17.41 4.73 -14.96
CA LYS A 37 15.97 4.81 -14.67
C LYS A 37 15.66 6.05 -13.81
N ALA A 38 14.53 6.70 -14.05
CA ALA A 38 14.01 7.72 -13.14
C ALA A 38 13.41 7.04 -11.89
N PRO A 39 13.39 7.67 -10.71
CA PRO A 39 12.75 7.11 -9.51
C PRO A 39 11.21 7.24 -9.57
N VAL A 40 10.62 6.86 -10.70
CA VAL A 40 9.18 6.82 -10.95
C VAL A 40 8.80 5.37 -11.23
N VAL A 41 8.02 4.79 -10.31
CA VAL A 41 7.59 3.40 -10.34
C VAL A 41 6.18 3.32 -10.88
N TYR A 42 6.01 2.57 -11.96
CA TYR A 42 4.72 2.36 -12.61
C TYR A 42 4.75 1.06 -13.42
N SER A 43 3.61 0.38 -13.47
CA SER A 43 3.37 -0.76 -14.35
C SER A 43 2.16 -0.48 -15.23
N THR A 44 2.19 -0.91 -16.48
CA THR A 44 0.98 -0.91 -17.32
C THR A 44 -0.14 -1.77 -16.76
N ALA A 45 0.18 -2.71 -15.84
CA ALA A 45 -0.82 -3.49 -15.12
C ALA A 45 -1.56 -2.70 -14.04
N TYR A 46 -1.14 -1.47 -13.69
CA TYR A 46 -1.85 -0.67 -12.69
C TYR A 46 -3.24 -0.28 -13.16
N ASP A 47 -3.41 0.03 -14.45
CA ASP A 47 -4.71 0.41 -15.02
C ASP A 47 -5.67 -0.79 -14.96
N ILE A 48 -6.72 -0.65 -14.15
CA ILE A 48 -7.79 -1.64 -14.00
C ILE A 48 -8.92 -1.22 -14.93
N ALA A 49 -9.01 -1.87 -16.10
CA ALA A 49 -10.09 -1.69 -17.04
C ALA A 49 -10.47 -3.05 -17.66
N PHE A 50 -11.68 -3.51 -17.39
CA PHE A 50 -12.23 -4.71 -17.99
C PHE A 50 -13.76 -4.71 -17.91
N LEU A 51 -14.42 -5.18 -18.97
CA LEU A 51 -15.88 -5.31 -19.02
C LEU A 51 -16.66 -4.01 -18.67
N GLY A 52 -16.05 -2.83 -18.79
CA GLY A 52 -16.70 -1.55 -18.51
C GLY A 52 -16.76 -1.16 -17.03
N ILE A 53 -16.17 -1.94 -16.12
CA ILE A 53 -16.23 -1.64 -14.67
C ILE A 53 -15.62 -0.29 -14.33
N GLU A 54 -14.65 0.17 -15.13
CA GLU A 54 -13.98 1.46 -14.97
C GLU A 54 -14.93 2.65 -15.15
N LYS A 55 -16.12 2.43 -15.71
CA LYS A 55 -17.18 3.44 -15.88
C LYS A 55 -18.25 3.38 -14.79
N MET A 56 -18.21 2.36 -13.93
CA MET A 56 -19.24 2.09 -12.94
C MET A 56 -18.92 2.72 -11.57
N HIS A 57 -17.85 3.51 -11.49
CA HIS A 57 -17.35 4.05 -10.25
C HIS A 57 -16.69 5.42 -10.49
N PRO A 58 -16.86 6.42 -9.59
CA PRO A 58 -16.23 7.75 -9.73
C PRO A 58 -14.69 7.71 -9.69
N PHE A 59 -14.10 6.72 -9.02
CA PHE A 59 -12.66 6.49 -9.03
C PHE A 59 -12.19 6.05 -10.41
N ASP A 60 -11.37 6.89 -11.04
CA ASP A 60 -10.72 6.58 -12.30
C ASP A 60 -9.61 5.53 -12.12
N SER A 61 -9.98 4.27 -12.35
CA SER A 61 -9.10 3.11 -12.23
C SER A 61 -8.07 2.98 -13.37
N SER A 62 -8.03 3.92 -14.31
CA SER A 62 -7.03 4.02 -15.38
C SER A 62 -6.28 5.36 -15.35
N LYS A 63 -6.34 6.11 -14.23
CA LYS A 63 -5.69 7.42 -14.09
C LYS A 63 -4.17 7.33 -14.16
N TRP A 64 -3.59 6.24 -13.67
CA TRP A 64 -2.14 6.07 -13.54
C TRP A 64 -1.45 6.06 -14.89
N GLY A 65 -1.95 5.27 -15.85
CA GLY A 65 -1.43 5.29 -17.20
C GLY A 65 -1.64 6.62 -17.90
N ARG A 66 -2.71 7.37 -17.59
CA ARG A 66 -2.90 8.74 -18.12
C ARG A 66 -1.85 9.70 -17.58
N ILE A 67 -1.52 9.64 -16.29
CA ILE A 67 -0.46 10.44 -15.68
C ILE A 67 0.87 10.16 -16.39
N CYS A 68 1.25 8.90 -16.54
CA CYS A 68 2.50 8.55 -17.22
C CYS A 68 2.52 8.98 -18.69
N ARG A 69 1.40 8.82 -19.42
CA ARG A 69 1.28 9.30 -20.81
C ARG A 69 1.41 10.81 -20.90
N PHE A 70 0.78 11.55 -19.99
CA PHE A 70 0.89 13.01 -19.92
C PHE A 70 2.34 13.44 -19.67
N LEU A 71 2.99 12.91 -18.63
CA LEU A 71 4.39 13.23 -18.31
C LEU A 71 5.35 12.88 -19.46
N THR A 72 5.07 11.80 -20.19
CA THR A 72 5.87 11.43 -21.37
C THR A 72 5.67 12.42 -22.52
N LYS A 73 4.42 12.81 -22.78
CA LYS A 73 4.08 13.75 -23.84
C LYS A 73 4.70 15.14 -23.60
N GLU A 74 4.70 15.61 -22.35
CA GLU A 74 5.28 16.90 -21.96
C GLU A 74 6.81 16.86 -21.80
N GLY A 75 7.46 15.71 -22.04
CA GLY A 75 8.92 15.56 -21.94
C GLY A 75 9.47 15.52 -20.50
N HIS A 76 8.62 15.38 -19.49
CA HIS A 76 9.03 15.26 -18.08
C HIS A 76 9.45 13.84 -17.68
N LEU A 77 9.08 12.81 -18.46
CA LEU A 77 9.39 11.42 -18.17
C LEU A 77 9.60 10.63 -19.46
N GLU A 78 10.77 10.04 -19.66
CA GLU A 78 10.97 9.12 -20.78
C GLU A 78 10.37 7.74 -20.44
N LYS A 79 9.57 7.17 -21.36
CA LYS A 79 8.88 5.88 -21.15
C LYS A 79 9.82 4.73 -20.77
N ASN A 80 11.00 4.67 -21.37
CA ASN A 80 12.02 3.65 -21.08
C ASN A 80 12.73 3.87 -19.73
N ARG A 81 12.54 5.01 -19.07
CA ARG A 81 13.14 5.34 -17.77
C ARG A 81 12.24 5.04 -16.58
N VAL A 82 10.98 4.65 -16.80
CA VAL A 82 10.09 4.15 -15.75
C VAL A 82 10.62 2.84 -15.15
N VAL A 83 10.45 2.69 -13.84
CA VAL A 83 10.77 1.48 -13.08
C VAL A 83 9.53 0.61 -12.97
N GLU A 84 9.64 -0.63 -13.44
CA GLU A 84 8.57 -1.62 -13.36
C GLU A 84 8.68 -2.37 -12.01
N PRO A 85 7.64 -2.36 -11.16
CA PRO A 85 7.64 -3.09 -9.89
C PRO A 85 7.33 -4.58 -10.05
N LEU A 86 7.72 -5.35 -9.03
CA LEU A 86 7.30 -6.73 -8.85
C LEU A 86 5.95 -6.79 -8.12
N GLU A 87 5.20 -7.89 -8.31
CA GLU A 87 3.98 -8.17 -7.55
C GLU A 87 4.34 -8.57 -6.11
N ALA A 88 3.65 -7.98 -5.12
CA ALA A 88 3.73 -8.44 -3.74
C ALA A 88 3.15 -9.85 -3.60
N SER A 89 3.94 -10.77 -3.06
CA SER A 89 3.53 -12.14 -2.75
C SER A 89 2.65 -12.17 -1.50
N ARG A 90 2.01 -13.33 -1.25
CA ARG A 90 1.25 -13.51 -0.01
C ARG A 90 2.13 -13.31 1.25
N GLU A 91 3.37 -13.80 1.24
CA GLU A 91 4.29 -13.63 2.36
C GLU A 91 4.65 -12.16 2.59
N ASP A 92 4.78 -11.36 1.51
CA ASP A 92 4.98 -9.92 1.62
C ASP A 92 3.78 -9.25 2.28
N LEU A 93 2.56 -9.62 1.86
CA LEU A 93 1.33 -9.05 2.41
C LEU A 93 1.11 -9.42 3.88
N LEU A 94 1.51 -10.62 4.30
CA LEU A 94 1.44 -11.11 5.67
C LEU A 94 2.41 -10.42 6.65
N VAL A 95 3.20 -9.46 6.18
CA VAL A 95 4.01 -8.59 7.04
C VAL A 95 3.11 -7.66 7.87
N VAL A 96 2.02 -7.18 7.26
CA VAL A 96 1.02 -6.30 7.91
C VAL A 96 -0.33 -7.00 8.02
N HIS A 97 -0.80 -7.64 6.95
CA HIS A 97 -2.14 -8.20 6.94
C HIS A 97 -2.27 -9.50 7.72
N THR A 98 -3.45 -9.72 8.31
CA THR A 98 -3.77 -11.00 8.91
C THR A 98 -4.12 -12.06 7.86
N GLU A 99 -3.86 -13.33 8.18
CA GLU A 99 -4.29 -14.47 7.37
C GLU A 99 -5.81 -14.43 7.11
N ALA A 100 -6.58 -14.07 8.14
CA ALA A 100 -8.03 -13.95 8.06
C ALA A 100 -8.46 -12.91 7.02
N TYR A 101 -7.86 -11.72 7.06
CA TYR A 101 -8.17 -10.65 6.09
C TYR A 101 -7.79 -11.08 4.66
N LEU A 102 -6.57 -11.60 4.45
CA LEU A 102 -6.13 -12.05 3.12
C LEU A 102 -6.97 -13.22 2.58
N ASN A 103 -7.44 -14.12 3.44
CA ASN A 103 -8.37 -15.17 3.04
C ASN A 103 -9.74 -14.61 2.67
N SER A 104 -10.16 -13.53 3.32
CA SER A 104 -11.43 -12.87 3.03
C SER A 104 -11.48 -12.26 1.61
N LEU A 105 -10.34 -11.82 1.07
CA LEU A 105 -10.19 -11.31 -0.30
C LEU A 105 -10.37 -12.39 -1.38
N LYS A 106 -10.47 -13.67 -1.00
CA LYS A 106 -10.89 -14.76 -1.92
C LYS A 106 -12.38 -14.70 -2.24
N SER A 107 -13.17 -13.85 -1.58
CA SER A 107 -14.58 -13.63 -1.89
C SER A 107 -14.78 -12.41 -2.77
N SER A 108 -15.38 -12.58 -3.96
CA SER A 108 -15.74 -11.46 -4.84
C SER A 108 -16.71 -10.49 -4.15
N PHE A 109 -17.55 -10.97 -3.24
CA PHE A 109 -18.45 -10.12 -2.46
C PHE A 109 -17.69 -9.15 -1.55
N ARG A 110 -16.68 -9.65 -0.84
CA ARG A 110 -15.86 -8.79 0.03
C ARG A 110 -15.07 -7.78 -0.78
N VAL A 111 -14.47 -8.22 -1.89
CA VAL A 111 -13.72 -7.32 -2.76
C VAL A 111 -14.61 -6.23 -3.35
N ALA A 112 -15.82 -6.59 -3.80
CA ALA A 112 -16.81 -5.64 -4.32
C ALA A 112 -17.21 -4.57 -3.30
N ALA A 113 -17.34 -4.96 -2.02
CA ALA A 113 -17.62 -4.02 -0.94
C ALA A 113 -16.45 -3.06 -0.68
N ILE A 114 -15.21 -3.59 -0.63
CA ILE A 114 -13.99 -2.78 -0.39
C ILE A 114 -13.79 -1.72 -1.49
N VAL A 115 -14.02 -2.10 -2.75
CA VAL A 115 -13.84 -1.20 -3.90
C VAL A 115 -15.12 -0.49 -4.33
N GLU A 116 -16.20 -0.64 -3.57
CA GLU A 116 -17.52 -0.03 -3.83
C GLU A 116 -18.04 -0.23 -5.28
N VAL A 117 -17.78 -1.39 -5.87
CA VAL A 117 -18.31 -1.78 -7.19
C VAL A 117 -19.20 -3.02 -7.03
N PRO A 118 -20.49 -2.85 -6.69
CA PRO A 118 -21.43 -3.97 -6.47
C PRO A 118 -21.49 -5.01 -7.61
N PRO A 119 -21.40 -4.64 -8.91
CA PRO A 119 -21.39 -5.61 -10.01
C PRO A 119 -20.26 -6.65 -9.94
N LEU A 120 -19.15 -6.37 -9.24
CA LEU A 120 -18.07 -7.34 -9.05
C LEU A 120 -18.50 -8.57 -8.26
N THR A 121 -19.59 -8.49 -7.48
CA THR A 121 -20.16 -9.64 -6.76
C THR A 121 -20.55 -10.78 -7.70
N LEU A 122 -20.91 -10.47 -8.95
CA LEU A 122 -21.33 -11.43 -9.97
C LEU A 122 -20.17 -11.94 -10.83
N MET A 123 -18.98 -11.38 -10.66
CA MET A 123 -17.81 -11.75 -11.47
C MET A 123 -17.16 -13.03 -10.95
N PRO A 124 -16.73 -13.94 -11.86
CA PRO A 124 -15.94 -15.10 -11.48
C PRO A 124 -14.72 -14.67 -10.66
N ASN A 125 -14.48 -15.35 -9.53
CA ASN A 125 -13.46 -14.90 -8.58
C ASN A 125 -12.06 -14.81 -9.20
N TRP A 126 -11.68 -15.77 -10.06
CA TRP A 126 -10.40 -15.74 -10.75
C TRP A 126 -10.19 -14.45 -11.57
N LEU A 127 -11.26 -13.88 -12.14
CA LEU A 127 -11.20 -12.64 -12.89
C LEU A 127 -10.95 -11.45 -11.95
N VAL A 128 -11.63 -11.41 -10.80
CA VAL A 128 -11.39 -10.40 -9.75
C VAL A 128 -9.96 -10.49 -9.22
N GLN A 129 -9.45 -11.70 -8.99
CA GLN A 129 -8.07 -11.92 -8.54
C GLN A 129 -7.04 -11.41 -9.57
N GLN A 130 -7.26 -11.68 -10.86
CA GLN A 130 -6.32 -11.36 -11.92
C GLN A 130 -6.41 -9.94 -12.46
N ARG A 131 -7.61 -9.36 -12.54
CA ARG A 131 -7.83 -8.06 -13.19
C ARG A 131 -7.99 -6.90 -12.21
N LEU A 132 -8.20 -7.17 -10.92
CA LEU A 132 -8.36 -6.14 -9.89
C LEU A 132 -7.32 -6.27 -8.78
N LEU A 133 -7.22 -7.44 -8.14
CA LEU A 133 -6.31 -7.59 -6.99
C LEU A 133 -4.83 -7.74 -7.40
N TYR A 134 -4.52 -8.32 -8.57
CA TYR A 134 -3.16 -8.35 -9.11
C TYR A 134 -2.58 -6.95 -9.36
N PRO A 135 -3.30 -6.02 -10.03
CA PRO A 135 -2.89 -4.61 -10.11
C PRO A 135 -2.59 -3.98 -8.74
N PHE A 136 -3.45 -4.19 -7.74
CA PHE A 136 -3.18 -3.65 -6.40
C PHE A 136 -1.95 -4.27 -5.73
N ARG A 137 -1.69 -5.58 -5.88
CA ARG A 137 -0.46 -6.20 -5.36
C ARG A 137 0.81 -5.71 -6.07
N LYS A 138 0.71 -5.38 -7.36
CA LYS A 138 1.76 -4.69 -8.12
C LYS A 138 1.99 -3.27 -7.57
N GLN A 139 0.92 -2.54 -7.22
CA GLN A 139 1.01 -1.20 -6.61
C GLN A 139 1.66 -1.25 -5.23
N VAL A 140 1.35 -2.27 -4.41
CA VAL A 140 2.04 -2.53 -3.12
C VAL A 140 3.54 -2.72 -3.33
N GLY A 141 3.95 -3.58 -4.27
CA GLY A 141 5.36 -3.78 -4.59
C GLY A 141 6.04 -2.49 -5.07
N GLY A 142 5.30 -1.64 -5.79
CA GLY A 142 5.77 -0.32 -6.18
C GLY A 142 6.01 0.63 -5.00
N SER A 143 5.12 0.67 -4.01
CA SER A 143 5.29 1.52 -2.82
C SER A 143 6.52 1.09 -2.02
N ILE A 144 6.67 -0.22 -1.82
CA ILE A 144 7.82 -0.82 -1.13
C ILE A 144 9.15 -0.51 -1.85
N LEU A 145 9.19 -0.64 -3.18
CA LEU A 145 10.38 -0.32 -3.98
C LEU A 145 10.67 1.19 -3.99
N SER A 146 9.64 2.03 -4.02
CA SER A 146 9.80 3.49 -4.00
C SER A 146 10.50 3.98 -2.73
N ALA A 147 10.27 3.36 -1.57
CA ALA A 147 11.03 3.71 -0.36
C ALA A 147 12.54 3.49 -0.51
N LYS A 148 12.95 2.36 -1.10
CA LYS A 148 14.36 2.09 -1.43
C LYS A 148 14.92 3.17 -2.35
N LEU A 149 14.20 3.45 -3.44
CA LEU A 149 14.64 4.45 -4.42
C LEU A 149 14.71 5.86 -3.82
N ALA A 150 13.78 6.22 -2.93
CA ALA A 150 13.79 7.50 -2.25
C ALA A 150 15.00 7.64 -1.33
N LEU A 151 15.38 6.59 -0.60
CA LEU A 151 16.59 6.62 0.22
C LEU A 151 17.86 6.73 -0.64
N GLU A 152 17.93 6.00 -1.76
CA GLU A 152 19.10 5.98 -2.64
C GLU A 152 19.27 7.25 -3.49
N ARG A 153 18.15 7.91 -3.85
CA ARG A 153 18.12 8.96 -4.88
C ARG A 153 17.55 10.29 -4.37
N GLY A 154 17.17 10.35 -3.11
CA GLY A 154 16.59 11.52 -2.44
C GLY A 154 15.07 11.68 -2.64
N TRP A 155 14.46 11.00 -3.62
CA TRP A 155 13.01 11.00 -3.85
C TRP A 155 12.59 9.80 -4.70
N ALA A 156 11.32 9.41 -4.61
CA ALA A 156 10.69 8.50 -5.54
C ALA A 156 9.17 8.68 -5.56
N ILE A 157 8.53 8.24 -6.64
CA ILE A 157 7.07 8.25 -6.80
C ILE A 157 6.62 6.84 -7.19
N ASN A 158 5.71 6.24 -6.42
CA ASN A 158 4.88 5.15 -6.94
C ASN A 158 3.60 5.78 -7.49
N VAL A 159 3.39 5.72 -8.82
CA VAL A 159 2.23 6.37 -9.44
C VAL A 159 0.91 5.78 -8.93
N GLY A 160 0.91 4.49 -8.56
CA GLY A 160 -0.28 3.73 -8.18
C GLY A 160 -0.63 3.70 -6.69
N GLY A 161 0.32 4.00 -5.81
CA GLY A 161 0.16 3.74 -4.37
C GLY A 161 -0.72 4.73 -3.62
N GLY A 162 -0.66 4.67 -2.29
CA GLY A 162 -1.38 5.59 -1.40
C GLY A 162 -2.70 5.04 -0.90
N PHE A 163 -2.77 3.74 -0.60
CA PHE A 163 -3.97 3.05 -0.14
C PHE A 163 -4.26 3.34 1.34
N HIS A 164 -4.53 4.60 1.63
CA HIS A 164 -4.61 5.14 2.99
C HIS A 164 -5.79 4.66 3.84
N HIS A 165 -6.81 4.04 3.22
CA HIS A 165 -7.97 3.50 3.95
C HIS A 165 -7.81 2.04 4.39
N CYS A 166 -6.82 1.31 3.85
CA CYS A 166 -6.63 -0.09 4.23
C CYS A 166 -5.72 -0.20 5.46
N SER A 167 -6.13 -1.03 6.41
CA SER A 167 -5.38 -1.42 7.60
C SER A 167 -5.03 -2.92 7.53
N ALA A 168 -4.32 -3.42 8.55
CA ALA A 168 -3.94 -4.82 8.67
C ALA A 168 -5.11 -5.82 8.52
N GLU A 169 -6.30 -5.45 8.99
CA GLU A 169 -7.44 -6.38 9.08
C GLU A 169 -8.64 -6.00 8.20
N GLU A 170 -8.59 -4.83 7.56
CA GLU A 170 -9.75 -4.24 6.90
C GLU A 170 -9.35 -3.39 5.70
N GLY A 171 -10.06 -3.55 4.59
CA GLY A 171 -9.99 -2.67 3.43
C GLY A 171 -11.25 -1.83 3.32
N GLY A 172 -11.16 -0.71 2.60
CA GLY A 172 -12.25 0.22 2.39
C GLY A 172 -11.81 1.36 1.48
N GLY A 173 -12.73 2.19 0.99
CA GLY A 173 -12.42 3.34 0.15
C GLY A 173 -11.44 3.02 -1.00
N PHE A 174 -11.70 1.93 -1.74
CA PHE A 174 -10.88 1.46 -2.88
C PHE A 174 -9.52 0.87 -2.50
N CYS A 175 -9.21 0.77 -1.21
CA CYS A 175 -7.94 0.29 -0.70
C CYS A 175 -8.08 -1.16 -0.24
N ALA A 176 -7.55 -2.11 -1.03
CA ALA A 176 -7.59 -3.54 -0.69
C ALA A 176 -6.36 -4.04 0.08
N TYR A 177 -5.24 -3.32 0.02
CA TYR A 177 -4.01 -3.67 0.74
C TYR A 177 -3.42 -2.41 1.37
N ALA A 178 -2.81 -2.53 2.54
CA ALA A 178 -2.22 -1.44 3.30
C ALA A 178 -0.79 -1.16 2.79
N ASP A 179 -0.67 -0.64 1.57
CA ASP A 179 0.62 -0.44 0.91
C ASP A 179 1.55 0.51 1.67
N ILE A 180 0.99 1.57 2.29
CA ILE A 180 1.72 2.51 3.15
C ILE A 180 2.29 1.78 4.36
N SER A 181 1.46 1.02 5.09
CA SER A 181 1.89 0.25 6.26
C SER A 181 2.95 -0.78 5.90
N LEU A 182 2.77 -1.49 4.79
CA LEU A 182 3.74 -2.47 4.28
C LEU A 182 5.06 -1.78 3.91
N CYS A 183 5.00 -0.66 3.18
CA CYS A 183 6.17 0.13 2.81
C CYS A 183 7.01 0.53 4.04
N ILE A 184 6.36 1.04 5.09
CA ILE A 184 7.00 1.46 6.33
C ILE A 184 7.61 0.28 7.08
N GLN A 185 6.89 -0.84 7.25
CA GLN A 185 7.44 -2.03 7.90
C GLN A 185 8.66 -2.60 7.16
N PHE A 186 8.61 -2.61 5.82
CA PHE A 186 9.74 -3.00 5.01
C PHE A 186 10.91 -2.03 5.18
N ALA A 187 10.67 -0.72 5.20
CA ALA A 187 11.70 0.29 5.37
C ALA A 187 12.40 0.17 6.73
N PHE A 188 11.66 -0.03 7.83
CA PHE A 188 12.26 -0.26 9.16
C PHE A 188 13.27 -1.42 9.17
N VAL A 189 13.03 -2.48 8.40
CA VAL A 189 13.87 -3.68 8.41
C VAL A 189 14.95 -3.67 7.33
N ARG A 190 14.62 -3.22 6.11
CA ARG A 190 15.51 -3.29 4.93
C ARG A 190 16.37 -2.05 4.75
N LEU A 191 15.90 -0.91 5.23
CA LEU A 191 16.54 0.40 5.06
C LEU A 191 17.12 0.95 6.37
N ASP A 192 16.90 0.25 7.49
CA ASP A 192 17.38 0.63 8.82
C ASP A 192 16.97 2.05 9.23
N ILE A 193 15.80 2.51 8.75
CA ILE A 193 15.24 3.78 9.20
C ILE A 193 14.69 3.62 10.62
N SER A 194 14.79 4.68 11.43
CA SER A 194 14.34 4.63 12.84
C SER A 194 13.00 5.31 13.08
N ARG A 195 12.62 6.26 12.22
CA ARG A 195 11.38 7.05 12.31
C ARG A 195 10.84 7.40 10.93
N VAL A 196 9.52 7.55 10.83
CA VAL A 196 8.80 7.95 9.62
C VAL A 196 7.83 9.08 9.95
N MET A 197 7.69 10.03 9.05
CA MET A 197 6.58 10.97 9.03
C MET A 197 5.69 10.67 7.81
N ILE A 198 4.41 10.43 8.04
CA ILE A 198 3.39 10.37 6.99
C ILE A 198 2.79 11.77 6.87
N ILE A 199 2.76 12.29 5.65
CA ILE A 199 2.06 13.53 5.29
C ILE A 199 0.95 13.11 4.34
N ASP A 200 -0.28 12.98 4.85
CA ASP A 200 -1.46 12.69 4.06
C ASP A 200 -2.21 14.01 3.77
N LEU A 201 -2.42 14.27 2.48
CA LEU A 201 -3.08 15.46 1.95
C LEU A 201 -4.27 15.06 1.06
N ASP A 202 -4.68 13.79 1.08
CA ASP A 202 -5.94 13.39 0.47
C ASP A 202 -7.11 14.10 1.16
N ALA A 203 -8.21 14.30 0.42
CA ALA A 203 -9.39 14.93 0.98
C ALA A 203 -10.06 14.08 2.08
N HIS A 204 -9.85 12.77 2.08
CA HIS A 204 -10.37 11.83 3.06
C HIS A 204 -9.31 11.52 4.13
N GLN A 205 -9.75 11.22 5.35
CA GLN A 205 -8.85 10.78 6.42
C GLN A 205 -8.18 9.45 6.05
N GLY A 206 -6.87 9.36 6.25
CA GLY A 206 -6.06 8.14 6.11
C GLY A 206 -6.23 7.14 7.25
N ASN A 207 -7.48 6.76 7.55
CA ASN A 207 -7.84 5.94 8.72
C ASN A 207 -7.17 4.55 8.77
N GLY A 208 -6.75 4.00 7.63
CA GLY A 208 -6.11 2.69 7.54
C GLY A 208 -4.73 2.69 8.20
N HIS A 209 -3.85 3.58 7.76
CA HIS A 209 -2.50 3.69 8.33
C HIS A 209 -2.52 4.35 9.72
N GLU A 210 -3.50 5.22 9.99
CA GLU A 210 -3.76 5.73 11.35
C GLU A 210 -3.99 4.57 12.33
N LYS A 211 -4.91 3.66 12.00
CA LYS A 211 -5.22 2.48 12.83
C LYS A 211 -4.00 1.57 13.02
N ASP A 212 -3.24 1.33 11.96
CA ASP A 212 -2.07 0.43 12.01
C ASP A 212 -0.93 0.99 12.89
N PHE A 213 -0.76 2.32 12.94
CA PHE A 213 0.36 2.96 13.64
C PHE A 213 -0.04 3.72 14.92
N ALA A 214 -1.30 3.62 15.36
CA ALA A 214 -1.82 4.37 16.50
C ALA A 214 -0.99 4.27 17.79
N ASN A 215 -0.28 3.15 17.99
CA ASN A 215 0.53 2.89 19.17
C ASN A 215 2.04 2.77 18.85
N ASP A 216 2.49 3.18 17.66
CA ASP A 216 3.89 3.12 17.25
C ASP A 216 4.52 4.53 17.21
N GLY A 217 5.20 4.90 18.31
CA GLY A 217 5.86 6.21 18.44
C GLY A 217 7.01 6.47 17.45
N ARG A 218 7.35 5.53 16.58
CA ARG A 218 8.30 5.73 15.47
C ARG A 218 7.64 6.38 14.25
N VAL A 219 6.31 6.38 14.16
CA VAL A 219 5.54 6.93 13.05
C VAL A 219 4.76 8.15 13.52
N TYR A 220 5.04 9.30 12.92
CA TYR A 220 4.26 10.53 13.12
C TYR A 220 3.35 10.75 11.92
N ILE A 221 2.08 11.05 12.16
CA ILE A 221 1.08 11.25 11.10
C ILE A 221 0.63 12.71 11.12
N LEU A 222 0.82 13.40 10.00
CA LEU A 222 0.16 14.65 9.69
C LEU A 222 -0.87 14.36 8.61
N ASP A 223 -2.16 14.49 8.95
CA ASP A 223 -3.27 14.26 8.03
C ASP A 223 -4.14 15.52 7.96
N MET A 224 -4.33 16.06 6.75
CA MET A 224 -5.18 17.22 6.49
C MET A 224 -6.31 16.84 5.54
N TYR A 225 -7.47 16.56 6.13
CA TYR A 225 -8.65 16.06 5.43
C TYR A 225 -9.91 16.87 5.70
N ASN A 226 -10.96 16.64 4.90
CA ASN A 226 -12.29 17.19 5.14
C ASN A 226 -13.07 16.28 6.10
N ALA A 227 -13.26 16.74 7.34
CA ALA A 227 -13.93 15.97 8.37
C ALA A 227 -15.43 15.69 8.09
N GLY A 228 -16.02 16.30 7.07
CA GLY A 228 -17.41 16.12 6.65
C GLY A 228 -17.63 15.02 5.59
N ILE A 229 -16.58 14.36 5.10
CA ILE A 229 -16.67 13.29 4.10
C ILE A 229 -16.16 11.95 4.68
N TYR A 230 -16.25 10.86 3.90
CA TYR A 230 -15.78 9.54 4.30
C TYR A 230 -14.32 9.59 4.82
N PRO A 231 -13.94 8.79 5.83
CA PRO A 231 -14.72 7.80 6.57
C PRO A 231 -15.68 8.41 7.60
N PHE A 232 -16.91 7.88 7.69
CA PHE A 232 -17.96 8.38 8.60
C PHE A 232 -17.78 7.92 10.06
N VAL A 233 -16.91 6.92 10.29
CA VAL A 233 -16.46 6.53 11.62
C VAL A 233 -15.03 7.01 11.77
N ARG A 234 -14.83 8.02 12.62
CA ARG A 234 -13.50 8.58 12.88
C ARG A 234 -12.76 7.67 13.85
N THR A 235 -11.60 7.18 13.47
CA THR A 235 -10.54 6.93 14.45
C THR A 235 -9.97 8.29 14.83
N THR A 236 -9.75 8.52 16.11
CA THR A 236 -9.03 9.71 16.60
C THR A 236 -7.98 9.17 17.55
N ILE A 237 -6.72 9.42 17.24
CA ILE A 237 -5.60 9.19 18.16
C ILE A 237 -5.31 10.51 18.88
#